data_AF-A0A535UB03-F1
#
_entry.id   AF-A0A535UB03-F1
#
_cell.length_a   1.000
_cell.length_b   1.000
_cell.length_c   1.000
_cell.angle_alpha   90.00
_cell.angle_beta   90.00
_cell.angle_gamma   90.00
#
_symmetry.space_group_name_H-M   'P 1'
#
loop_
_entity.id
_entity.type
_entity.pdbx_description
1 polymer ?
#
loop_
_entity_poly.entity_id
_entity_poly.type
_entity_poly.pdbx_seq_one_letter_code
_entity_poly.pdbx_strand_id
1 'polypeptide(L)'
;MLARVEVPEAADRGTLRVAYARLRDAELDRTGWLRTDAVRLLGREPETRDRDIFLEAARTFCRDTGVDTSAELRGLGLLALSRVDPETARWLAAERLHDPDPPNQQPHTTAVRILAHHGDDVLLREWLDGGAMGARPPQAAAEAEAALALAMPAAEWERRAGARLGDGRAMETLAAVEAVVRAPRTELAAPVAGLLGRIDDDDLFRAVSMTLAASREAAFLDALLGMVDAVPLPLLDAYTDALSICRAPRRDEVLGRVSARARRGASEED
;
A
#
# COMPACT_ATOMS: atom_id res chain seq x y z
N MET A 1 -10.60 -33.41 -8.76
CA MET A 1 -10.76 -32.33 -7.76
C MET A 1 -10.61 -32.96 -6.39
N LEU A 2 -9.44 -32.79 -5.74
CA LEU A 2 -9.24 -33.24 -4.37
C LEU A 2 -9.99 -32.28 -3.43
N ALA A 3 -10.68 -32.78 -2.41
CA ALA A 3 -11.32 -31.93 -1.40
C ALA A 3 -10.25 -31.08 -0.70
N ARG A 4 -10.51 -29.77 -0.52
CA ARG A 4 -9.67 -28.92 0.34
C ARG A 4 -9.85 -29.41 1.78
N VAL A 5 -8.76 -29.84 2.41
CA VAL A 5 -8.70 -30.32 3.79
C VAL A 5 -7.84 -29.36 4.61
N GLU A 6 -8.45 -28.35 5.21
CA GLU A 6 -7.72 -27.35 6.00
C GLU A 6 -6.86 -27.98 7.10
N VAL A 7 -5.68 -27.42 7.35
CA VAL A 7 -4.83 -27.83 8.47
C VAL A 7 -5.47 -27.33 9.77
N PRO A 8 -5.76 -28.20 10.75
CA PRO A 8 -6.38 -27.77 12.01
C PRO A 8 -5.52 -26.74 12.74
N GLU A 9 -6.13 -25.68 13.27
CA GLU A 9 -5.40 -24.62 13.99
C GLU A 9 -4.67 -25.14 15.25
N ALA A 10 -5.17 -26.22 15.85
CA ALA A 10 -4.58 -26.88 17.01
C ALA A 10 -3.49 -27.91 16.66
N ALA A 11 -3.09 -28.02 15.38
CA ALA A 11 -2.02 -28.92 14.98
C ALA A 11 -0.70 -28.56 15.68
N ASP A 12 -0.05 -29.56 16.28
CA ASP A 12 1.23 -29.32 16.94
C ASP A 12 2.31 -28.97 15.90
N ARG A 13 3.28 -28.17 16.34
CA ARG A 13 4.36 -27.67 15.47
C ARG A 13 5.16 -28.79 14.81
N GLY A 14 5.39 -29.90 15.50
CA GLY A 14 6.11 -31.05 14.96
C GLY A 14 5.37 -31.68 13.77
N THR A 15 4.06 -31.87 13.93
CA THR A 15 3.17 -32.34 12.87
C THR A 15 3.17 -31.40 11.67
N LEU A 16 3.10 -30.08 11.88
CA LEU A 16 3.17 -29.09 10.80
C LEU A 16 4.46 -29.20 9.97
N ARG A 17 5.60 -29.38 10.64
CA ARG A 17 6.91 -29.56 9.95
C ARG A 17 6.97 -30.84 9.15
N VAL A 18 6.50 -31.96 9.73
CA VAL A 18 6.47 -33.26 9.04
C VAL A 18 5.51 -33.21 7.85
N ALA A 19 4.34 -32.59 8.03
CA ALA A 19 3.37 -32.39 6.95
C ALA A 19 4.00 -31.57 5.81
N TYR A 20 4.58 -30.41 6.12
CA TYR A 20 5.24 -29.57 5.11
C TYR A 20 6.29 -30.35 4.30
N ALA A 21 7.17 -31.09 4.98
CA ALA A 21 8.21 -31.89 4.32
C ALA A 21 7.67 -33.01 3.43
N ARG A 22 6.56 -33.66 3.83
CA ARG A 22 5.93 -34.76 3.07
C ARG A 22 5.08 -34.29 1.90
N LEU A 23 4.57 -33.07 1.96
CA LEU A 23 3.70 -32.47 0.95
C LEU A 23 4.49 -31.80 -0.18
N ARG A 24 5.80 -32.02 -0.23
CA ARG A 24 6.67 -31.59 -1.31
C ARG A 24 6.42 -32.47 -2.54
N ASP A 25 5.57 -32.00 -3.44
CA ASP A 25 5.49 -32.54 -4.81
C ASP A 25 6.17 -31.55 -5.76
N ALA A 26 7.31 -31.97 -6.33
CA ALA A 26 8.29 -31.08 -6.95
C ALA A 26 7.87 -30.53 -8.32
N GLU A 27 6.84 -31.07 -8.96
CA GLU A 27 6.51 -30.71 -10.35
C GLU A 27 5.19 -29.94 -10.52
N LEU A 28 4.21 -30.10 -9.63
CA LEU A 28 2.87 -29.49 -9.81
C LEU A 28 2.28 -28.85 -8.55
N ASP A 29 2.94 -28.96 -7.40
CA ASP A 29 2.46 -28.45 -6.11
C ASP A 29 0.96 -28.62 -5.85
N ARG A 30 0.44 -29.82 -6.13
CA ARG A 30 -1.00 -30.16 -5.97
C ARG A 30 -1.49 -30.01 -4.52
N THR A 31 -0.54 -29.92 -3.59
CA THR A 31 -0.71 -29.75 -2.14
C THR A 31 -0.27 -28.37 -1.65
N GLY A 32 -0.03 -27.40 -2.55
CA GLY A 32 0.50 -26.07 -2.21
C GLY A 32 -0.32 -25.35 -1.16
N TRP A 33 -1.64 -25.48 -1.22
CA TRP A 33 -2.56 -24.92 -0.23
C TRP A 33 -2.33 -25.47 1.19
N LEU A 34 -1.98 -26.76 1.38
CA LEU A 34 -1.61 -27.32 2.68
C LEU A 34 -0.27 -26.77 3.17
N ARG A 35 0.69 -26.58 2.26
CA ARG A 35 1.98 -25.96 2.59
C ARG A 35 1.80 -24.51 3.01
N THR A 36 0.93 -23.77 2.31
CA THR A 36 0.51 -22.41 2.68
C THR A 36 -0.10 -22.39 4.08
N ASP A 37 -1.02 -23.30 4.40
CA ASP A 37 -1.64 -23.37 5.74
C ASP A 37 -0.62 -23.72 6.82
N ALA A 38 0.29 -24.67 6.56
CA ALA A 38 1.35 -25.01 7.50
C ALA A 38 2.27 -23.81 7.76
N VAL A 39 2.72 -23.09 6.72
CA VAL A 39 3.54 -21.88 6.87
C VAL A 39 2.76 -20.78 7.57
N ARG A 40 1.46 -20.61 7.29
CA ARG A 40 0.61 -19.64 7.98
C ARG A 40 0.55 -19.91 9.48
N LEU A 41 0.36 -21.17 9.88
CA LEU A 41 0.30 -21.58 11.29
C LEU A 41 1.67 -21.43 11.97
N LEU A 42 2.74 -21.93 11.34
CA LEU A 42 4.11 -21.81 11.86
C LEU A 42 4.58 -20.35 11.96
N GLY A 43 4.12 -19.48 11.05
CA GLY A 43 4.47 -18.06 10.98
C GLY A 43 3.74 -17.17 11.98
N ARG A 44 2.69 -17.66 12.67
CA ARG A 44 2.04 -16.95 13.79
C ARG A 44 3.04 -16.69 14.91
N GLU A 45 3.80 -17.73 15.26
CA GLU A 45 4.88 -17.72 16.25
C GLU A 45 6.14 -18.32 15.60
N PRO A 46 6.90 -17.53 14.83
CA PRO A 46 8.02 -18.04 14.09
C PRO A 46 9.20 -18.34 15.03
N GLU A 47 9.84 -19.48 14.81
CA GLU A 47 10.99 -19.94 15.60
C GLU A 47 12.17 -20.24 14.65
N THR A 48 13.40 -20.02 15.12
CA THR A 48 14.62 -20.22 14.31
C THR A 48 14.72 -21.65 13.76
N ARG A 49 14.19 -22.66 14.45
CA ARG A 49 14.20 -24.05 13.96
C ARG A 49 13.36 -24.24 12.69
N ASP A 50 12.43 -23.34 12.38
CA ASP A 50 11.54 -23.35 11.21
C ASP A 50 12.09 -22.52 10.04
N ARG A 51 13.27 -21.90 10.21
CA ARG A 51 13.94 -21.10 9.19
C ARG A 51 13.97 -21.77 7.83
N ASP A 52 14.36 -23.04 7.75
CA ASP A 52 14.51 -23.74 6.46
C ASP A 52 13.17 -23.92 5.75
N ILE A 53 12.07 -24.11 6.49
CA ILE A 53 10.71 -24.19 5.94
C ILE A 53 10.31 -22.83 5.38
N PHE A 54 10.54 -21.73 6.13
CA PHE A 54 10.21 -20.39 5.66
C PHE A 54 11.04 -19.97 4.45
N LEU A 55 12.33 -20.33 4.44
CA LEU A 55 13.23 -20.09 3.31
C LEU A 55 12.79 -20.86 2.06
N GLU A 56 12.42 -22.14 2.22
CA GLU A 56 11.88 -22.94 1.11
C GLU A 56 10.56 -22.37 0.59
N ALA A 57 9.64 -22.00 1.49
CA ALA A 57 8.37 -21.38 1.14
C ALA A 57 8.59 -20.07 0.34
N ALA A 58 9.47 -19.19 0.82
CA ALA A 58 9.81 -17.92 0.16
C ALA A 58 10.42 -18.10 -1.24
N ARG A 59 11.02 -19.26 -1.53
CA ARG A 59 11.64 -19.59 -2.82
C ARG A 59 10.75 -20.43 -3.75
N THR A 60 9.67 -20.99 -3.24
CA THR A 60 8.82 -21.93 -3.98
C THR A 60 8.10 -21.23 -5.12
N PHE A 61 8.38 -21.61 -6.36
CA PHE A 61 7.72 -21.05 -7.54
C PHE A 61 7.04 -22.15 -8.35
N CYS A 62 5.71 -22.13 -8.38
CA CYS A 62 4.89 -23.12 -9.08
C CYS A 62 3.87 -22.44 -9.97
N ARG A 63 3.80 -22.87 -11.23
CA ARG A 63 2.84 -22.36 -12.21
C ARG A 63 1.92 -23.48 -12.66
N ASP A 64 0.61 -23.25 -12.59
CA ASP A 64 -0.40 -24.10 -13.20
C ASP A 64 -1.11 -23.31 -14.29
N THR A 65 -1.15 -23.84 -15.52
CA THR A 65 -1.71 -23.16 -16.71
C THR A 65 -1.20 -21.73 -16.93
N GLY A 66 0.06 -21.45 -16.54
CA GLY A 66 0.68 -20.12 -16.66
C GLY A 66 0.41 -19.15 -15.50
N VAL A 67 -0.45 -19.54 -14.54
CA VAL A 67 -0.75 -18.76 -13.34
C VAL A 67 0.13 -19.24 -12.19
N ASP A 68 0.76 -18.30 -11.48
CA ASP A 68 1.50 -18.63 -10.27
C ASP A 68 0.55 -18.97 -9.11
N THR A 69 0.55 -20.24 -8.70
CA THR A 69 -0.28 -20.78 -7.62
C THR A 69 0.41 -20.70 -6.26
N SER A 70 1.71 -20.41 -6.24
CA SER A 70 2.57 -20.36 -5.05
C SER A 70 2.78 -18.96 -4.48
N ALA A 71 2.21 -17.93 -5.10
CA ALA A 71 2.41 -16.53 -4.71
C ALA A 71 2.09 -16.26 -3.22
N GLU A 72 1.00 -16.82 -2.70
CA GLU A 72 0.66 -16.67 -1.27
C GLU A 72 1.67 -17.38 -0.36
N LEU A 73 2.07 -18.62 -0.70
CA LEU A 73 3.09 -19.37 0.05
C LEU A 73 4.40 -18.58 0.13
N ARG A 74 4.83 -17.97 -0.99
CA ARG A 74 6.03 -17.15 -1.03
C ARG A 74 5.93 -15.91 -0.15
N GLY A 75 4.80 -15.19 -0.21
CA GLY A 75 4.55 -14.04 0.65
C GLY A 75 4.60 -14.41 2.14
N LEU A 76 3.88 -15.47 2.54
CA LEU A 76 3.88 -15.94 3.93
C LEU A 76 5.25 -16.45 4.39
N GLY A 77 5.94 -17.21 3.54
CA GLY A 77 7.30 -17.69 3.81
C GLY A 77 8.27 -16.55 4.00
N LEU A 78 8.23 -15.54 3.14
CA LEU A 78 9.08 -14.35 3.22
C LEU A 78 8.79 -13.54 4.50
N LEU A 79 7.52 -13.35 4.85
CA LEU A 79 7.10 -12.67 6.07
C LEU A 79 7.54 -13.41 7.35
N ALA A 80 7.41 -14.74 7.37
CA ALA A 80 7.85 -15.55 8.50
C ALA A 80 9.39 -15.55 8.61
N LEU A 81 10.09 -15.62 7.47
CA LEU A 81 11.54 -15.58 7.41
C LEU A 81 12.10 -14.25 7.95
N SER A 82 11.46 -13.11 7.66
CA SER A 82 11.93 -11.80 8.14
C SER A 82 11.99 -11.68 9.67
N ARG A 83 11.26 -12.53 10.39
CA ARG A 83 11.25 -12.57 11.86
C ARG A 83 12.34 -13.46 12.46
N VAL A 84 12.91 -14.41 11.69
CA VAL A 84 13.91 -15.38 12.19
C VAL A 84 15.26 -15.29 11.49
N ASP A 85 15.30 -14.72 10.28
CA ASP A 85 16.48 -14.47 9.47
C ASP A 85 16.24 -13.21 8.60
N PRO A 86 16.32 -12.01 9.22
CA PRO A 86 15.98 -10.75 8.55
C PRO A 86 16.94 -10.42 7.40
N GLU A 87 18.21 -10.79 7.48
CA GLU A 87 19.19 -10.52 6.43
C GLU A 87 18.85 -11.29 5.15
N THR A 88 18.60 -12.59 5.26
CA THR A 88 18.20 -13.40 4.10
C THR A 88 16.84 -12.94 3.55
N ALA A 89 15.91 -12.56 4.44
CA ALA A 89 14.60 -12.07 4.02
C ALA A 89 14.68 -10.75 3.24
N ARG A 90 15.54 -9.81 3.65
CA ARG A 90 15.77 -8.55 2.91
C ARG A 90 16.34 -8.80 1.53
N TRP A 91 17.34 -9.68 1.43
CA TRP A 91 17.92 -10.05 0.14
C TRP A 91 16.88 -10.68 -0.79
N LEU A 92 16.09 -11.63 -0.28
CA LEU A 92 14.99 -12.23 -1.05
C LEU A 92 13.93 -11.19 -1.42
N ALA A 93 13.55 -10.29 -0.52
CA ALA A 93 12.57 -9.24 -0.79
C ALA A 93 13.01 -8.36 -1.97
N ALA A 94 14.28 -7.96 -2.01
CA ALA A 94 14.82 -7.21 -3.15
C ALA A 94 14.67 -7.99 -4.48
N GLU A 95 14.97 -9.29 -4.49
CA GLU A 95 14.74 -10.13 -5.68
C GLU A 95 13.26 -10.17 -6.09
N ARG A 96 12.35 -10.28 -5.11
CA ARG A 96 10.90 -10.40 -5.34
C ARG A 96 10.27 -9.17 -5.97
N LEU A 97 10.86 -7.98 -5.82
CA LEU A 97 10.38 -6.77 -6.51
C LEU A 97 10.39 -6.91 -8.04
N HIS A 98 11.19 -7.83 -8.57
CA HIS A 98 11.37 -8.08 -10.00
C HIS A 98 10.66 -9.35 -10.48
N ASP A 99 9.92 -10.04 -9.61
CA ASP A 99 9.20 -11.24 -10.02
C ASP A 99 8.10 -10.91 -11.03
N PRO A 100 7.77 -11.85 -11.94
CA PRO A 100 6.62 -11.74 -12.82
C PRO A 100 5.34 -11.52 -11.99
N ASP A 101 4.52 -10.55 -12.37
CA ASP A 101 3.34 -10.09 -11.61
C ASP A 101 2.35 -11.25 -11.34
N PRO A 102 2.28 -11.79 -10.10
CA PRO A 102 1.30 -12.80 -9.78
C PRO A 102 -0.07 -12.15 -9.58
N PRO A 103 -1.19 -12.84 -9.85
CA PRO A 103 -2.53 -12.24 -9.78
C PRO A 103 -2.89 -11.60 -8.42
N ASN A 104 -2.28 -12.06 -7.32
CA ASN A 104 -2.58 -11.56 -5.97
C ASN A 104 -1.55 -10.54 -5.43
N GLN A 105 -0.47 -10.25 -6.18
CA GLN A 105 0.63 -9.33 -5.82
C GLN A 105 1.23 -9.51 -4.41
N GLN A 106 0.95 -10.62 -3.73
CA GLN A 106 1.36 -10.82 -2.34
C GLN A 106 2.88 -10.88 -2.14
N PRO A 107 3.66 -11.53 -3.02
CA PRO A 107 5.13 -11.49 -2.93
C PRO A 107 5.68 -10.06 -3.00
N HIS A 108 5.19 -9.24 -3.93
CA HIS A 108 5.65 -7.87 -4.13
C HIS A 108 5.29 -6.95 -2.95
N THR A 109 4.02 -6.97 -2.53
CA THR A 109 3.56 -6.18 -1.38
C THR A 109 4.28 -6.58 -0.09
N THR A 110 4.50 -7.87 0.14
CA THR A 110 5.27 -8.36 1.29
C THR A 110 6.73 -7.94 1.20
N ALA A 111 7.35 -8.01 0.02
CA ALA A 111 8.72 -7.55 -0.19
C ALA A 111 8.86 -6.06 0.12
N VAL A 112 7.96 -5.22 -0.39
CA VAL A 112 7.93 -3.79 -0.09
C VAL A 112 7.84 -3.54 1.42
N ARG A 113 6.92 -4.22 2.12
CA ARG A 113 6.78 -4.08 3.58
C ARG A 113 8.06 -4.42 4.34
N ILE A 114 8.74 -5.50 3.94
CA ILE A 114 9.99 -5.93 4.59
C ILE A 114 11.10 -4.91 4.35
N LEU A 115 11.27 -4.48 3.10
CA LEU A 115 12.28 -3.48 2.74
C LEU A 115 12.03 -2.15 3.46
N ALA A 116 10.79 -1.67 3.47
CA ALA A 116 10.39 -0.47 4.21
C ALA A 116 10.66 -0.61 5.71
N HIS A 117 10.32 -1.76 6.30
CA HIS A 117 10.56 -2.02 7.72
C HIS A 117 12.06 -1.96 8.08
N HIS A 118 12.93 -2.35 7.15
CA HIS A 118 14.38 -2.34 7.34
C HIS A 118 15.08 -1.07 6.84
N GLY A 119 14.33 -0.04 6.41
CA GLY A 119 14.88 1.23 5.95
C GLY A 119 15.60 1.15 4.60
N ASP A 120 15.22 0.19 3.74
CA ASP A 120 15.77 0.03 2.38
C ASP A 120 15.14 1.03 1.38
N ASP A 121 15.04 2.31 1.79
CA ASP A 121 14.35 3.37 1.05
C ASP A 121 14.98 3.67 -0.31
N VAL A 122 16.30 3.53 -0.41
CA VAL A 122 17.03 3.73 -1.67
C VAL A 122 16.60 2.68 -2.69
N LEU A 123 16.51 1.41 -2.28
CA LEU A 123 16.12 0.31 -3.16
C LEU A 123 14.65 0.45 -3.59
N LEU A 124 13.75 0.82 -2.67
CA LEU A 124 12.35 1.09 -3.00
C LEU A 124 12.21 2.25 -4.00
N ARG A 125 13.02 3.29 -3.84
CA ARG A 125 13.04 4.44 -4.75
C ARG A 125 13.57 4.07 -6.13
N GLU A 126 14.69 3.35 -6.20
CA GLU A 126 15.24 2.84 -7.45
C GLU A 126 14.25 1.94 -8.18
N TRP A 127 13.54 1.08 -7.45
CA TRP A 127 12.49 0.25 -8.02
C TRP A 127 11.32 1.07 -8.58
N LEU A 128 10.92 2.14 -7.88
CA LEU A 128 9.87 3.04 -8.35
C LEU A 128 10.30 3.96 -9.51
N ASP A 129 11.59 4.29 -9.60
CA ASP A 129 12.13 5.22 -10.58
C ASP A 129 12.69 4.48 -11.82
N GLY A 130 12.91 3.16 -11.72
CA GLY A 130 13.40 2.27 -12.78
C GLY A 130 12.45 2.16 -13.97
N GLY A 131 12.54 3.12 -14.90
CA GLY A 131 11.64 3.34 -16.03
C GLY A 131 11.65 2.32 -17.19
N ALA A 132 11.92 1.03 -16.95
CA ALA A 132 11.87 0.03 -18.03
C ALA A 132 11.59 -1.43 -17.59
N MET A 133 11.18 -1.69 -16.34
CA MET A 133 10.89 -3.05 -15.89
C MET A 133 9.38 -3.32 -15.82
N GLY A 134 8.76 -3.57 -16.97
CA GLY A 134 7.37 -4.03 -17.03
C GLY A 134 6.36 -3.09 -16.37
N ALA A 135 5.08 -3.46 -16.41
CA ALA A 135 4.11 -2.83 -15.53
C ALA A 135 4.47 -3.22 -14.08
N ARG A 136 4.88 -2.26 -13.26
CA ARG A 136 5.03 -2.49 -11.82
C ARG A 136 3.66 -2.89 -11.27
N PRO A 137 3.58 -3.91 -10.41
CA PRO A 137 2.33 -4.31 -9.78
C PRO A 137 1.73 -3.09 -9.04
N PRO A 138 0.55 -2.58 -9.44
CA PRO A 138 0.09 -1.29 -8.96
C PRO A 138 -0.04 -1.23 -7.44
N GLN A 139 -0.52 -2.29 -6.77
CA GLN A 139 -0.67 -2.27 -5.32
C GLN A 139 0.68 -2.21 -4.59
N ALA A 140 1.70 -2.93 -5.09
CA ALA A 140 3.03 -2.86 -4.53
C ALA A 140 3.68 -1.48 -4.75
N ALA A 141 3.43 -0.83 -5.89
CA ALA A 141 3.92 0.53 -6.15
C ALA A 141 3.29 1.55 -5.19
N ALA A 142 1.98 1.45 -4.98
CA ALA A 142 1.26 2.30 -4.02
C ALA A 142 1.75 2.08 -2.58
N GLU A 143 2.02 0.84 -2.19
CA GLU A 143 2.57 0.52 -0.88
C GLU A 143 4.00 1.05 -0.68
N ALA A 144 4.83 1.01 -1.71
CA ALA A 144 6.19 1.54 -1.65
C ALA A 144 6.18 3.07 -1.53
N GLU A 145 5.31 3.74 -2.28
CA GLU A 145 5.12 5.18 -2.19
C GLU A 145 4.55 5.62 -0.82
N ALA A 146 3.63 4.83 -0.24
CA ALA A 146 3.15 5.03 1.12
C ALA A 146 4.27 4.92 2.17
N ALA A 147 5.12 3.90 2.06
CA ALA A 147 6.25 3.70 2.96
C ALA A 147 7.27 4.85 2.84
N LEU A 148 7.68 5.18 1.62
CA LEU A 148 8.63 6.25 1.35
C LEU A 148 8.11 7.61 1.81
N ALA A 149 6.80 7.87 1.70
CA ALA A 149 6.19 9.12 2.13
C ALA A 149 6.40 9.39 3.64
N LEU A 150 6.50 8.34 4.44
CA LEU A 150 6.77 8.45 5.88
C LEU A 150 8.25 8.65 6.20
N ALA A 151 9.16 8.22 5.31
CA ALA A 151 10.60 8.27 5.55
C ALA A 151 11.29 9.52 4.95
N MET A 152 10.78 10.05 3.84
CA MET A 152 11.50 11.09 3.08
C MET A 152 11.34 12.52 3.65
N PRO A 153 12.27 13.45 3.38
CA PRO A 153 12.10 14.86 3.72
C PRO A 153 10.90 15.51 2.99
N ALA A 154 10.31 16.55 3.58
CA ALA A 154 9.11 17.20 3.04
C ALA A 154 9.29 17.75 1.62
N ALA A 155 10.43 18.37 1.33
CA ALA A 155 10.74 18.88 0.00
C ALA A 155 10.84 17.76 -1.06
N GLU A 156 11.34 16.59 -0.67
CA GLU A 156 11.40 15.43 -1.56
C GLU A 156 10.00 14.85 -1.79
N TRP A 157 9.17 14.79 -0.74
CA TRP A 157 7.77 14.37 -0.82
C TRP A 157 6.99 15.23 -1.81
N GLU A 158 7.08 16.55 -1.68
CA GLU A 158 6.36 17.50 -2.54
C GLU A 158 6.76 17.35 -4.00
N ARG A 159 8.06 17.24 -4.26
CA ARG A 159 8.61 17.02 -5.60
C ARG A 159 8.08 15.72 -6.22
N ARG A 160 8.12 14.60 -5.48
CA ARG A 160 7.62 13.30 -5.97
C ARG A 160 6.11 13.29 -6.16
N ALA A 161 5.36 13.91 -5.24
CA ALA A 161 3.91 14.03 -5.35
C ALA A 161 3.49 14.80 -6.60
N GLY A 162 4.17 15.91 -6.92
CA GLY A 162 3.94 16.64 -8.16
C GLY A 162 4.23 15.82 -9.43
N ALA A 163 5.34 15.08 -9.45
CA ALA A 163 5.67 14.22 -10.58
C ALA A 163 4.63 13.11 -10.81
N ARG A 164 4.12 12.49 -9.74
CA ARG A 164 3.10 11.43 -9.82
C ARG A 164 1.78 11.91 -10.43
N LEU A 165 1.33 13.12 -10.09
CA LEU A 165 0.13 13.69 -10.70
C LEU A 165 0.30 13.85 -12.22
N GLY A 166 1.45 14.36 -12.67
CA GLY A 166 1.75 14.51 -14.10
C GLY A 166 1.80 13.19 -14.87
N ASP A 167 2.15 12.09 -14.19
CA ASP A 167 2.24 10.75 -14.76
C ASP A 167 0.92 9.95 -14.69
N GLY A 168 -0.17 10.52 -14.16
CA GLY A 168 -1.45 9.81 -13.99
C GLY A 168 -1.42 8.71 -12.92
N ARG A 169 -0.52 8.81 -11.94
CA ARG A 169 -0.32 7.83 -10.86
C ARG A 169 -1.23 8.08 -9.65
N ALA A 170 -2.54 8.02 -9.89
CA ALA A 170 -3.56 8.38 -8.91
C ALA A 170 -3.52 7.50 -7.66
N MET A 171 -3.38 6.18 -7.84
CA MET A 171 -3.36 5.25 -6.71
C MET A 171 -2.11 5.41 -5.83
N GLU A 172 -0.93 5.60 -6.44
CA GLU A 172 0.28 5.89 -5.66
C GLU A 172 0.23 7.24 -4.95
N THR A 173 -0.45 8.22 -5.56
CA THR A 173 -0.66 9.54 -4.95
C THR A 173 -1.56 9.43 -3.73
N LEU A 174 -2.71 8.75 -3.87
CA LEU A 174 -3.65 8.54 -2.77
C LEU A 174 -2.99 7.77 -1.62
N ALA A 175 -2.28 6.67 -1.92
CA ALA A 175 -1.64 5.85 -0.89
C ALA A 175 -0.60 6.63 -0.07
N ALA A 176 0.19 7.50 -0.71
CA ALA A 176 1.14 8.35 -0.01
C ALA A 176 0.46 9.41 0.87
N VAL A 177 -0.63 10.03 0.40
CA VAL A 177 -1.41 10.98 1.21
C VAL A 177 -2.03 10.26 2.40
N GLU A 178 -2.68 9.11 2.18
CA GLU A 178 -3.28 8.31 3.25
C GLU A 178 -2.26 7.90 4.31
N ALA A 179 -1.06 7.51 3.90
CA ALA A 179 0.01 7.16 4.84
C ALA A 179 0.37 8.35 5.74
N VAL A 180 0.59 9.52 5.13
CA VAL A 180 0.96 10.76 5.83
C VAL A 180 -0.13 11.28 6.76
N VAL A 181 -1.41 11.11 6.40
CA VAL A 181 -2.53 11.53 7.25
C VAL A 181 -2.77 10.52 8.38
N ARG A 182 -2.60 9.22 8.12
CA ARG A 182 -2.81 8.14 9.10
C ARG A 182 -1.70 8.08 10.14
N ALA A 183 -0.46 8.34 9.75
CA ALA A 183 0.70 8.53 10.61
C ALA A 183 1.15 10.00 10.49
N PRO A 184 0.51 10.90 11.24
CA PRO A 184 0.60 12.34 11.01
C PRO A 184 2.01 12.89 10.89
N ARG A 185 2.32 13.43 9.71
CA ARG A 185 3.47 14.30 9.48
C ARG A 185 2.98 15.72 9.21
N THR A 186 2.79 16.51 10.27
CA THR A 186 2.13 17.82 10.19
C THR A 186 2.88 18.83 9.32
N GLU A 187 4.20 18.66 9.15
CA GLU A 187 5.01 19.42 8.21
C GLU A 187 4.60 19.22 6.74
N LEU A 188 3.89 18.13 6.43
CA LEU A 188 3.36 17.84 5.10
C LEU A 188 1.95 18.38 4.88
N ALA A 189 1.29 18.99 5.87
CA ALA A 189 -0.07 19.48 5.71
C ALA A 189 -0.20 20.52 4.59
N ALA A 190 0.71 21.50 4.54
CA ALA A 190 0.74 22.50 3.46
C ALA A 190 1.10 21.88 2.09
N PRO A 191 2.16 21.04 1.97
CA PRO A 191 2.43 20.30 0.74
C PRO A 191 1.26 19.46 0.22
N VAL A 192 0.50 18.79 1.10
CA VAL A 192 -0.67 17.99 0.73
C VAL A 192 -1.81 18.88 0.22
N ALA A 193 -2.06 20.04 0.84
CA ALA A 193 -3.04 21.00 0.32
C ALA A 193 -2.61 21.60 -1.03
N GLY A 194 -1.32 21.93 -1.18
CA GLY A 194 -0.76 22.39 -2.46
C GLY A 194 -0.80 21.32 -3.56
N LEU A 195 -0.73 20.04 -3.18
CA LEU A 195 -1.00 18.93 -4.08
C LEU A 195 -2.47 18.90 -4.50
N LEU A 196 -3.40 18.98 -3.54
CA LEU A 196 -4.85 18.97 -3.79
C LEU A 196 -5.29 20.04 -4.78
N GLY A 197 -4.73 21.25 -4.70
CA GLY A 197 -5.00 22.34 -5.64
C GLY A 197 -4.52 22.12 -7.07
N ARG A 198 -3.78 21.04 -7.34
CA ARG A 198 -3.28 20.65 -8.67
C ARG A 198 -3.90 19.34 -9.19
N ILE A 199 -4.87 18.77 -8.47
CA ILE A 199 -5.53 17.54 -8.87
C ILE A 199 -6.69 17.89 -9.80
N ASP A 200 -6.58 17.45 -11.06
CA ASP A 200 -7.62 17.62 -12.08
C ASP A 200 -8.54 16.38 -12.19
N ASP A 201 -8.23 15.29 -11.49
CA ASP A 201 -9.02 14.06 -11.45
C ASP A 201 -10.05 14.12 -10.31
N ASP A 202 -11.35 14.11 -10.65
CA ASP A 202 -12.46 14.27 -9.71
C ASP A 202 -12.45 13.22 -8.59
N ASP A 203 -12.15 11.96 -8.92
CA ASP A 203 -12.16 10.85 -7.97
C ASP A 203 -10.98 10.94 -7.00
N LEU A 204 -9.79 11.26 -7.51
CA LEU A 204 -8.61 11.47 -6.70
C LEU A 204 -8.76 12.72 -5.82
N PHE A 205 -9.31 13.82 -6.35
CA PHE A 205 -9.58 15.03 -5.59
C PHE A 205 -10.55 14.74 -4.44
N ARG A 206 -11.65 14.04 -4.73
CA ARG A 206 -12.64 13.61 -3.73
C ARG A 206 -11.97 12.73 -2.67
N ALA A 207 -11.22 11.71 -3.07
CA ALA A 207 -10.55 10.79 -2.15
C ALA A 207 -9.56 11.52 -1.23
N VAL A 208 -8.67 12.35 -1.79
CA VAL A 208 -7.70 13.14 -1.01
C VAL A 208 -8.39 14.10 -0.06
N SER A 209 -9.43 14.81 -0.51
CA SER A 209 -10.19 15.75 0.32
C SER A 209 -10.86 15.03 1.50
N MET A 210 -11.47 13.87 1.26
CA MET A 210 -12.10 13.04 2.28
C MET A 210 -11.07 12.52 3.30
N THR A 211 -9.90 12.09 2.83
CA THR A 211 -8.81 11.66 3.72
C THR A 211 -8.35 12.79 4.64
N LEU A 212 -8.20 14.01 4.11
CA LEU A 212 -7.85 15.17 4.94
C LEU A 212 -8.97 15.51 5.94
N ALA A 213 -10.23 15.52 5.50
CA ALA A 213 -11.37 15.85 6.34
C ALA A 213 -11.60 14.84 7.49
N ALA A 214 -11.24 13.58 7.28
CA ALA A 214 -11.29 12.52 8.28
C ALA A 214 -10.11 12.58 9.28
N SER A 215 -9.11 13.43 9.03
CA SER A 215 -7.95 13.58 9.91
C SER A 215 -8.36 14.07 11.31
N ARG A 216 -7.59 13.63 12.31
CA ARG A 216 -7.72 14.12 13.69
C ARG A 216 -6.80 15.29 14.00
N GLU A 217 -5.93 15.63 13.05
CA GLU A 217 -4.86 16.60 13.23
C GLU A 217 -5.27 17.97 12.70
N ALA A 218 -5.18 18.98 13.57
CA ALA A 218 -5.58 20.34 13.23
C ALA A 218 -4.86 20.88 12.00
N ALA A 219 -3.57 20.58 11.83
CA ALA A 219 -2.78 21.05 10.68
C ALA A 219 -3.38 20.61 9.33
N PHE A 220 -3.83 19.35 9.20
CA PHE A 220 -4.44 18.86 7.96
C PHE A 220 -5.84 19.42 7.74
N LEU A 221 -6.62 19.58 8.83
CA LEU A 221 -7.94 20.20 8.75
C LEU A 221 -7.85 21.68 8.36
N ASP A 222 -6.94 22.44 8.98
CA ASP A 222 -6.70 23.85 8.67
C ASP A 222 -6.19 24.03 7.24
N ALA A 223 -5.31 23.14 6.78
CA ALA A 223 -4.84 23.12 5.40
C ALA A 223 -6.00 22.86 4.41
N LEU A 224 -6.88 21.89 4.70
CA LEU A 224 -8.09 21.65 3.90
C LEU A 224 -8.99 22.89 3.89
N LEU A 225 -9.34 23.44 5.06
CA LEU A 225 -10.21 24.61 5.17
C LEU A 225 -9.66 25.85 4.45
N GLY A 226 -8.33 25.99 4.39
CA GLY A 226 -7.66 27.06 3.66
C GLY A 226 -7.81 26.99 2.14
N MET A 227 -8.23 25.85 1.58
CA MET A 227 -8.34 25.65 0.13
C MET A 227 -9.57 26.30 -0.52
N VAL A 228 -10.50 26.86 0.26
CA VAL A 228 -11.83 27.29 -0.21
C VAL A 228 -11.83 28.18 -1.47
N ASP A 229 -10.83 29.06 -1.59
CA ASP A 229 -10.72 29.98 -2.74
C ASP A 229 -9.95 29.35 -3.91
N ALA A 230 -9.19 28.28 -3.67
CA ALA A 230 -8.35 27.60 -4.65
C ALA A 230 -9.03 26.41 -5.34
N VAL A 231 -10.07 25.81 -4.75
CA VAL A 231 -10.79 24.67 -5.36
C VAL A 231 -11.49 25.09 -6.65
N PRO A 232 -11.31 24.44 -7.80
CA PRO A 232 -12.05 24.74 -9.04
C PRO A 232 -13.58 24.61 -8.87
N LEU A 233 -14.37 25.41 -9.61
CA LEU A 233 -15.85 25.35 -9.54
C LEU A 233 -16.41 23.93 -9.74
N PRO A 234 -15.94 23.13 -10.72
CA PRO A 234 -16.43 21.76 -10.92
C PRO A 234 -16.18 20.82 -9.73
N LEU A 235 -15.18 21.11 -8.89
CA LEU A 235 -14.77 20.29 -7.75
C LEU A 235 -15.41 20.73 -6.43
N LEU A 236 -16.23 21.79 -6.44
CA LEU A 236 -16.85 22.32 -5.22
C LEU A 236 -17.80 21.32 -4.55
N ASP A 237 -18.47 20.46 -5.30
CA ASP A 237 -19.37 19.46 -4.73
C ASP A 237 -18.58 18.41 -3.94
N ALA A 238 -17.50 17.87 -4.51
CA ALA A 238 -16.60 16.94 -3.84
C ALA A 238 -15.94 17.57 -2.60
N TYR A 239 -15.57 18.85 -2.68
CA TYR A 239 -15.05 19.59 -1.54
C TYR A 239 -16.10 19.80 -0.44
N THR A 240 -17.35 20.09 -0.81
CA THR A 240 -18.48 20.22 0.13
C THR A 240 -18.75 18.91 0.85
N ASP A 241 -18.73 17.78 0.14
CA ASP A 241 -18.86 16.43 0.72
C ASP A 241 -17.78 16.20 1.79
N ALA A 242 -16.52 16.52 1.49
CA ALA A 242 -15.43 16.41 2.46
C ALA A 242 -15.62 17.31 3.67
N LEU A 243 -16.03 18.57 3.46
CA LEU A 243 -16.31 19.48 4.57
C LEU A 243 -17.46 19.00 5.45
N SER A 244 -18.46 18.27 4.92
CA SER A 244 -19.58 17.78 5.71
C SER A 244 -19.18 16.82 6.84
N ILE A 245 -18.10 16.05 6.64
CA ILE A 245 -17.56 15.10 7.64
C ILE A 245 -16.44 15.70 8.49
N CYS A 246 -15.92 16.87 8.11
CA CYS A 246 -14.86 17.57 8.82
C CYS A 246 -15.30 17.97 10.23
N ARG A 247 -14.43 17.79 11.22
CA ARG A 247 -14.72 18.08 12.65
C ARG A 247 -14.09 19.39 13.15
N ALA A 248 -13.61 20.23 12.25
CA ALA A 248 -12.94 21.49 12.61
C ALA A 248 -13.94 22.57 13.05
N PRO A 249 -13.63 23.41 14.06
CA PRO A 249 -14.52 24.48 14.55
C PRO A 249 -14.97 25.47 13.47
N ARG A 250 -14.12 25.72 12.46
CA ARG A 250 -14.38 26.68 11.37
C ARG A 250 -15.12 26.07 10.18
N ARG A 251 -15.54 24.81 10.25
CA ARG A 251 -16.22 24.12 9.15
C ARG A 251 -17.42 24.90 8.62
N ASP A 252 -18.32 25.35 9.51
CA ASP A 252 -19.58 26.00 9.11
C ASP A 252 -19.37 27.35 8.42
N GLU A 253 -18.37 28.10 8.88
CA GLU A 253 -17.92 29.34 8.23
C GLU A 253 -17.47 29.06 6.79
N VAL A 254 -16.64 28.02 6.60
CA VAL A 254 -16.09 27.66 5.29
C VAL A 254 -17.16 27.08 4.36
N LEU A 255 -18.07 26.24 4.87
CA LEU A 255 -19.23 25.77 4.12
C LEU A 255 -20.09 26.94 3.58
N GLY A 256 -20.34 27.95 4.43
CA GLY A 256 -21.05 29.16 4.01
C GLY A 256 -20.35 29.90 2.86
N ARG A 257 -19.01 29.97 2.89
CA ARG A 257 -18.19 30.56 1.81
C ARG A 257 -18.26 29.74 0.52
N VAL A 258 -18.19 28.41 0.61
CA VAL A 258 -18.35 27.51 -0.55
C VAL A 258 -19.71 27.70 -1.20
N SER A 259 -20.80 27.69 -0.43
CA SER A 259 -22.16 27.89 -0.98
C SER A 259 -22.35 29.28 -1.60
N ALA A 260 -21.72 30.32 -1.05
CA ALA A 260 -21.73 31.65 -1.66
C ALA A 260 -20.94 31.72 -2.98
N ARG A 261 -19.89 30.89 -3.11
CA ARG A 261 -19.10 30.79 -4.34
C ARG A 261 -19.83 30.01 -5.43
N ALA A 262 -20.41 28.85 -5.10
CA ALA A 262 -21.21 28.04 -6.02
C ALA A 262 -22.36 28.85 -6.65
N ARG A 263 -23.08 29.64 -5.84
CA ARG A 263 -24.16 30.53 -6.33
C ARG A 263 -23.68 31.61 -7.29
N ARG A 264 -22.49 32.17 -7.06
CA ARG A 264 -21.90 33.18 -7.95
C ARG A 264 -21.50 32.58 -9.30
N GLY A 265 -20.85 31.40 -9.29
CA GLY A 265 -20.50 30.69 -10.52
C GLY A 265 -21.72 30.35 -11.38
N ALA A 266 -22.80 29.86 -10.75
CA ALA A 266 -24.05 29.55 -11.46
C ALA A 266 -24.72 30.79 -12.10
N SER A 267 -24.47 32.00 -11.58
CA SER A 267 -25.02 33.25 -12.16
C SER A 267 -24.16 33.83 -13.30
N GLU A 268 -22.95 33.30 -13.52
CA GLU A 268 -22.03 33.74 -14.59
C GLU A 268 -22.08 32.85 -15.83
N GLU A 269 -22.68 31.65 -15.71
CA GLU A 269 -22.87 30.68 -16.81
C GLU A 269 -24.24 30.78 -17.50
N ASP A 270 -25.18 31.56 -16.92
CA ASP A 270 -26.51 31.91 -17.46
C ASP A 270 -26.48 33.22 -18.28
#